data_AF-A0AA38WWR1-F1
#
_entry.id   AF-A0AA38WWR1-F1
#
_cell.length_a   1.000
_cell.length_b   1.000
_cell.length_c   1.000
_cell.angle_alpha   90.00
_cell.angle_beta   90.00
_cell.angle_gamma   90.00
#
_symmetry.space_group_name_H-M   'P 1'
#
loop_
_entity.id
_entity.type
_entity.pdbx_description
1 polymer ?
#
loop_
_entity_poly.entity_id
_entity_poly.type
_entity_poly.pdbx_seq_one_letter_code
_entity_poly.pdbx_strand_id
1 'polypeptide(L)'
;MEAAPTTEGNNSQIHGTFQLIDLSSDILPHFGALSYVWGEPDGNVHTISCDGKDLEVFPNCHSALRHLRGKLASFATWIDAICIDPDNVHEKETQIQHMGDVYSKAHVVYVWLGAGNTRTSLAMADLANPPLLNYFVAGGSREDALP
;
A
#
# COMPACT_ATOMS: atom_id res chain seq x y z
N MET A 1 -3.74 -17.35 17.59
CA MET A 1 -2.79 -17.28 18.71
C MET A 1 -3.20 -16.08 19.54
N GLU A 2 -3.58 -16.31 20.79
CA GLU A 2 -4.11 -15.28 21.70
C GLU A 2 -2.94 -14.42 22.22
N ALA A 3 -3.09 -13.10 22.18
CA ALA A 3 -2.15 -12.17 22.79
C ALA A 3 -2.89 -10.98 23.39
N ALA A 4 -2.63 -10.78 24.68
CA ALA A 4 -3.13 -9.69 25.52
C ALA A 4 -2.81 -8.30 24.93
N PRO A 5 -3.56 -7.24 25.34
CA PRO A 5 -3.35 -5.90 24.81
C PRO A 5 -2.15 -5.26 25.52
N THR A 6 -0.94 -5.52 25.04
CA THR A 6 0.24 -4.79 25.52
C THR A 6 0.34 -3.47 24.78
N THR A 7 0.11 -2.38 25.50
CA THR A 7 0.40 -1.01 25.11
C THR A 7 1.92 -0.80 25.08
N GLU A 8 2.62 -1.46 24.17
CA GLU A 8 4.04 -1.21 23.89
C GLU A 8 4.19 -0.66 22.47
N GLY A 9 4.41 0.66 22.43
CA GLY A 9 5.26 1.32 21.45
C GLY A 9 4.94 1.09 19.99
N ASN A 10 4.35 2.12 19.38
CA ASN A 10 4.26 2.35 17.94
C ASN A 10 5.64 2.45 17.24
N ASN A 11 6.72 1.90 17.83
CA ASN A 11 8.11 1.92 17.38
C ASN A 11 8.74 0.52 17.17
N SER A 12 7.99 -0.59 17.30
CA SER A 12 8.53 -1.93 17.01
C SER A 12 9.00 -2.06 15.55
N GLN A 13 10.10 -2.76 15.30
CA GLN A 13 10.58 -3.05 13.94
C GLN A 13 9.47 -3.75 13.12
N ILE A 14 9.40 -3.44 11.83
CA ILE A 14 8.42 -4.04 10.92
C ILE A 14 8.98 -5.38 10.46
N HIS A 15 8.18 -6.43 10.66
CA HIS A 15 8.51 -7.79 10.23
C HIS A 15 7.49 -8.27 9.20
N GLY A 16 7.99 -8.96 8.17
CA GLY A 16 7.19 -9.58 7.13
C GLY A 16 7.76 -10.93 6.68
N THR A 17 7.03 -11.60 5.81
CA THR A 17 7.45 -12.84 5.16
C THR A 17 7.10 -12.76 3.68
N PHE A 18 7.92 -13.32 2.81
CA PHE A 18 7.60 -13.37 1.38
C PHE A 18 6.65 -14.52 1.09
N GLN A 19 5.73 -14.27 0.17
CA GLN A 19 4.86 -15.30 -0.39
C GLN A 19 4.87 -15.15 -1.91
N LEU A 20 5.16 -16.26 -2.61
CA LEU A 20 5.07 -16.30 -4.06
C LEU A 20 3.60 -16.48 -4.48
N ILE A 21 3.10 -15.58 -5.32
CA ILE A 21 1.75 -15.63 -5.88
C ILE A 21 1.88 -15.66 -7.40
N ASP A 22 1.30 -16.69 -8.03
CA ASP A 22 1.23 -16.81 -9.47
C ASP A 22 0.00 -16.06 -10.00
N LEU A 23 0.24 -14.92 -10.66
CA LEU A 23 -0.80 -14.07 -11.24
C LEU A 23 -1.52 -14.72 -12.43
N SER A 24 -0.99 -15.81 -13.00
CA SER A 24 -1.59 -16.55 -14.11
C SER A 24 -2.49 -17.70 -13.67
N SER A 25 -2.49 -18.02 -12.37
CA SER A 25 -3.32 -19.10 -11.83
C SER A 25 -4.81 -18.79 -11.91
N ASP A 26 -5.61 -19.79 -12.27
CA ASP A 26 -7.08 -19.72 -12.24
C ASP A 26 -7.62 -19.49 -10.82
N ILE A 27 -6.86 -19.89 -9.79
CA ILE A 27 -7.21 -19.71 -8.38
C ILE A 27 -6.22 -18.75 -7.75
N LEU A 28 -6.54 -17.46 -7.84
CA LEU A 28 -5.72 -16.40 -7.28
C LEU A 28 -6.09 -16.13 -5.81
N PRO A 29 -5.18 -16.31 -4.84
CA PRO A 29 -5.46 -15.93 -3.47
C PRO A 29 -5.67 -14.42 -3.37
N HIS A 30 -6.51 -13.97 -2.44
CA HIS A 30 -6.67 -12.54 -2.21
C HIS A 30 -5.35 -11.94 -1.72
N PHE A 31 -4.89 -10.93 -2.44
CA PHE A 31 -3.73 -10.13 -2.08
C PHE A 31 -4.05 -8.65 -2.23
N GLY A 32 -3.37 -7.81 -1.47
CA GLY A 32 -3.43 -6.36 -1.60
C GLY A 32 -2.29 -5.81 -2.44
N ALA A 33 -2.41 -4.55 -2.86
CA ALA A 33 -1.28 -3.77 -3.35
C ALA A 33 -1.19 -2.45 -2.59
N LEU A 34 0.04 -1.95 -2.36
CA LEU A 34 0.28 -0.64 -1.77
C LEU A 34 0.70 0.35 -2.85
N SER A 35 -0.09 1.42 -3.00
CA SER A 35 0.25 2.57 -3.82
C SER A 35 0.65 3.74 -2.92
N TYR A 36 1.82 4.32 -3.18
CA TYR A 36 2.35 5.44 -2.40
C TYR A 36 3.31 6.25 -3.28
N VAL A 37 3.53 7.51 -2.92
CA VAL A 37 4.51 8.35 -3.61
C VAL A 37 5.91 7.90 -3.24
N TRP A 38 6.77 7.71 -4.23
CA TRP A 38 8.17 7.43 -3.96
C TRP A 38 8.78 8.71 -3.38
N GLY A 39 9.21 8.64 -2.12
CA GLY A 39 9.81 9.79 -1.44
C GLY A 39 11.09 10.24 -2.16
N GLU A 40 11.54 11.45 -1.87
CA GLU A 40 12.86 11.86 -2.36
C GLU A 40 13.93 11.01 -1.66
N PRO A 41 14.96 10.54 -2.39
CA PRO A 41 16.13 9.90 -1.79
C PRO A 41 16.95 10.99 -1.09
N ASP A 42 16.49 11.42 0.08
CA ASP A 42 17.14 12.41 0.96
C ASP A 42 18.30 11.79 1.77
N GLY A 43 18.66 10.54 1.48
CA GLY A 43 19.66 9.75 2.19
C GLY A 43 19.13 9.05 3.45
N ASN A 44 17.88 9.29 3.84
CA ASN A 44 17.26 8.57 4.96
C ASN A 44 16.62 7.28 4.46
N VAL A 45 17.08 6.15 4.98
CA VAL A 45 16.47 4.84 4.78
C VAL A 45 16.06 4.25 6.11
N HIS A 46 15.04 3.42 6.09
CA HIS A 46 14.61 2.63 7.25
C HIS A 46 14.75 1.15 6.93
N THR A 47 15.12 0.37 7.94
CA THR A 47 15.27 -1.07 7.81
C THR A 47 14.00 -1.78 8.27
N ILE A 48 13.51 -2.70 7.45
CA ILE A 48 12.49 -3.68 7.81
C ILE A 48 13.08 -5.08 7.70
N SER A 49 12.49 -6.06 8.39
CA SER A 49 12.97 -7.44 8.34
C SER A 49 11.95 -8.32 7.62
N CYS A 50 12.34 -8.96 6.52
CA CYS A 50 11.52 -9.91 5.78
C CYS A 50 12.25 -11.24 5.64
N ASP A 51 11.64 -12.33 6.11
CA ASP A 51 12.25 -13.68 6.13
C ASP A 51 13.68 -13.71 6.71
N GLY A 52 13.92 -12.92 7.75
CA GLY A 52 15.23 -12.82 8.41
C GLY A 52 16.29 -12.05 7.62
N LYS A 53 15.92 -11.41 6.50
CA LYS A 53 16.76 -10.46 5.77
C LYS A 53 16.32 -9.03 6.06
N ASP A 54 17.31 -8.17 6.23
CA ASP A 54 17.07 -6.74 6.39
C ASP A 54 16.95 -6.08 5.01
N LEU A 55 15.88 -5.33 4.82
CA LEU A 55 15.57 -4.59 3.59
C LEU A 55 15.48 -3.10 3.90
N GLU A 56 16.06 -2.30 3.01
CA GLU A 56 16.00 -0.84 3.11
C GLU A 56 14.78 -0.31 2.36
N VAL A 57 14.00 0.54 3.02
CA VAL A 57 12.85 1.21 2.44
C VAL A 57 12.90 2.70 2.72
N PHE A 58 12.41 3.50 1.76
CA PHE A 58 12.35 4.94 1.92
C PHE A 58 11.33 5.39 2.99
N PRO A 59 11.46 6.61 3.54
CA PRO A 59 10.64 7.09 4.64
C PRO A 59 9.14 7.04 4.35
N ASN A 60 8.73 7.28 3.11
CA ASN A 60 7.30 7.24 2.77
C ASN A 60 6.75 5.80 2.77
N CYS A 61 7.50 4.83 2.26
CA CYS A 61 7.13 3.41 2.33
C CYS A 61 7.09 2.95 3.78
N HIS A 62 8.12 3.27 4.57
CA HIS A 62 8.15 2.93 6.00
C HIS A 62 6.96 3.54 6.76
N SER A 63 6.65 4.81 6.51
CA SER A 63 5.49 5.48 7.10
C SER A 63 4.18 4.80 6.72
N ALA A 64 4.00 4.46 5.44
CA ALA A 64 2.84 3.72 4.96
C ALA A 64 2.69 2.37 5.68
N LEU A 65 3.77 1.59 5.74
CA LEU A 65 3.80 0.29 6.43
C LEU A 65 3.42 0.42 7.91
N ARG A 66 3.93 1.43 8.62
CA ARG A 66 3.58 1.64 10.04
C ARG A 66 2.11 1.93 10.24
N HIS A 67 1.56 2.87 9.47
CA HIS A 67 0.17 3.31 9.64
C HIS A 67 -0.83 2.26 9.13
N LEU A 68 -0.44 1.48 8.13
CA LEU A 68 -1.29 0.47 7.53
C LEU A 68 -1.04 -0.94 8.07
N ARG A 69 -0.09 -1.16 8.99
CA ARG A 69 0.29 -2.49 9.52
C ARG A 69 -0.91 -3.37 9.88
N GLY A 70 -1.91 -2.81 10.57
CA GLY A 70 -3.13 -3.55 10.95
C GLY A 70 -3.98 -3.99 9.74
N LYS A 71 -4.03 -3.18 8.68
CA LYS A 71 -4.75 -3.51 7.44
C LYS A 71 -3.95 -4.49 6.59
N LEU A 72 -2.65 -4.24 6.45
CA LEU A 72 -1.70 -5.08 5.69
C LEU A 72 -1.57 -6.49 6.27
N ALA A 73 -1.82 -6.69 7.57
CA ALA A 73 -1.80 -8.01 8.18
C ALA A 73 -2.97 -8.92 7.73
N SER A 74 -3.97 -8.39 7.03
CA SER A 74 -5.15 -9.16 6.60
C SER A 74 -4.89 -10.02 5.37
N PHE A 75 -4.00 -9.58 4.47
CA PHE A 75 -3.67 -10.26 3.22
C PHE A 75 -2.20 -10.04 2.87
N ALA A 76 -1.59 -10.96 2.13
CA ALA A 76 -0.31 -10.69 1.49
C ALA A 76 -0.44 -9.40 0.66
N THR A 77 0.46 -8.44 0.86
CA THR A 77 0.40 -7.15 0.15
C THR A 77 1.65 -6.98 -0.68
N TRP A 78 1.46 -6.74 -1.98
CA TRP A 78 2.54 -6.37 -2.89
C TRP A 78 2.96 -4.91 -2.67
N ILE A 79 4.26 -4.70 -2.52
CA ILE A 79 4.87 -3.38 -2.27
C ILE A 79 6.12 -3.30 -3.15
N ASP A 80 6.14 -2.36 -4.10
CA ASP A 80 7.21 -2.27 -5.10
C ASP A 80 8.63 -2.26 -4.49
N ALA A 81 8.89 -1.43 -3.47
CA ALA A 81 10.19 -1.30 -2.82
C ALA A 81 10.63 -2.54 -2.01
N ILE A 82 9.75 -3.53 -1.84
CA ILE A 82 10.04 -4.78 -1.12
C ILE A 82 10.06 -5.97 -2.07
N CYS A 83 9.14 -5.98 -3.05
CA CYS A 83 8.95 -7.10 -3.97
C CYS A 83 9.78 -6.99 -5.25
N ILE A 84 10.36 -5.84 -5.56
CA ILE A 84 11.21 -5.63 -6.73
C ILE A 84 12.64 -5.41 -6.26
N ASP A 85 13.56 -6.26 -6.69
CA ASP A 85 15.00 -6.01 -6.50
C ASP A 85 15.45 -4.84 -7.41
N PRO A 86 15.87 -3.69 -6.84
CA PRO A 86 16.30 -2.55 -7.64
C PRO A 86 17.64 -2.78 -8.36
N ASP A 87 18.48 -3.70 -7.87
CA ASP A 87 19.80 -3.98 -8.42
C ASP A 87 19.73 -4.95 -9.61
N ASN A 88 18.63 -5.69 -9.72
CA ASN A 88 18.37 -6.62 -10.83
C ASN A 88 17.52 -5.96 -11.93
N VAL A 89 18.21 -5.34 -12.91
CA VAL A 89 17.56 -4.62 -14.02
C VAL A 89 16.56 -5.50 -14.79
N HIS A 90 16.89 -6.78 -15.01
CA HIS A 90 16.03 -7.69 -15.79
C HIS A 90 14.75 -8.05 -15.03
N GLU A 91 14.86 -8.33 -13.73
CA GLU A 91 13.69 -8.54 -12.88
C GLU A 91 12.84 -7.29 -12.79
N LYS A 92 13.48 -6.14 -12.55
CA LYS A 92 12.79 -4.85 -12.46
C LYS A 92 11.96 -4.54 -13.70
N GLU A 93 12.52 -4.70 -14.89
CA GLU A 93 11.79 -4.50 -16.15
C GLU A 93 10.58 -5.44 -16.25
N THR A 94 10.77 -6.71 -15.87
CA THR A 94 9.70 -7.72 -15.84
C THR A 94 8.59 -7.35 -14.84
N GLN A 95 8.97 -6.97 -13.61
CA GLN A 95 8.03 -6.56 -12.56
C GLN A 95 7.25 -5.30 -12.93
N ILE A 96 7.91 -4.33 -13.57
CA ILE A 96 7.26 -3.11 -14.07
C ILE A 96 6.19 -3.45 -15.11
N GLN A 97 6.48 -4.39 -16.02
CA GLN A 97 5.50 -4.86 -17.00
C GLN A 97 4.29 -5.53 -16.34
N HIS A 98 4.50 -6.23 -15.22
CA HIS A 98 3.43 -6.87 -14.44
C HIS A 98 2.66 -5.93 -13.51
N MET A 99 3.08 -4.67 -13.30
CA MET A 99 2.40 -3.75 -12.39
C MET A 99 0.91 -3.58 -12.74
N GLY A 100 0.57 -3.49 -14.03
CA GLY A 100 -0.82 -3.39 -14.47
C GLY A 100 -1.66 -4.60 -14.03
N ASP A 101 -1.10 -5.80 -14.12
CA ASP A 101 -1.77 -7.04 -13.68
C ASP A 101 -1.87 -7.10 -12.15
N VAL A 102 -0.81 -6.72 -11.44
CA VAL A 102 -0.80 -6.69 -9.97
C VAL A 102 -1.91 -5.79 -9.44
N TYR A 103 -1.98 -4.54 -9.91
CA TYR A 103 -2.99 -3.59 -9.43
C TYR A 103 -4.41 -3.95 -9.87
N SER A 104 -4.59 -4.49 -11.08
CA SER A 104 -5.92 -4.87 -11.57
C SER A 104 -6.47 -6.15 -10.92
N LYS A 105 -5.59 -7.07 -10.52
CA LYS A 105 -5.96 -8.34 -9.86
C LYS A 105 -5.95 -8.26 -8.34
N ALA A 106 -5.40 -7.20 -7.75
CA ALA A 106 -5.41 -7.00 -6.30
C ALA A 106 -6.84 -6.95 -5.78
N HIS A 107 -7.10 -7.66 -4.68
CA HIS A 107 -8.39 -7.61 -3.99
C HIS A 107 -8.67 -6.23 -3.40
N VAL A 108 -7.60 -5.54 -2.97
CA VAL A 108 -7.66 -4.19 -2.42
C VAL A 108 -6.38 -3.45 -2.75
N VAL A 109 -6.52 -2.18 -3.11
CA VAL A 109 -5.38 -1.26 -3.26
C VAL A 109 -5.40 -0.26 -2.12
N TYR A 110 -4.37 -0.30 -1.28
CA TYR A 110 -4.17 0.69 -0.24
C TYR A 110 -3.42 1.88 -0.84
N VAL A 111 -4.05 3.06 -0.80
CA VAL A 111 -3.41 4.30 -1.26
C VAL A 111 -2.92 5.09 -0.05
N TRP A 112 -1.62 5.36 0.00
CA TRP A 112 -0.99 6.16 1.05
C TRP A 112 -0.60 7.55 0.51
N LEU A 113 -1.31 8.57 1.01
CA LEU A 113 -1.10 9.98 0.64
C LEU A 113 -0.27 10.75 1.68
N GLY A 114 0.27 10.07 2.69
CA GLY A 114 0.95 10.67 3.82
C GLY A 114 0.08 10.78 5.07
N ALA A 115 0.70 11.24 6.16
CA ALA A 115 0.01 11.43 7.43
C ALA A 115 -1.04 12.54 7.32
N GLY A 116 -2.25 12.25 7.81
CA GLY A 116 -3.34 13.22 7.82
C GLY A 116 -3.01 14.45 8.67
N ASN A 117 -3.35 15.62 8.16
CA ASN A 117 -3.44 16.88 8.88
C ASN A 117 -4.88 17.43 8.82
N THR A 118 -5.15 18.52 9.52
CA THR A 118 -6.48 19.15 9.58
C THR A 118 -7.09 19.39 8.20
N ARG A 119 -6.28 19.84 7.21
CA ARG A 119 -6.79 20.09 5.85
C ARG A 119 -7.15 18.81 5.13
N THR A 120 -6.31 17.77 5.21
CA THR A 120 -6.62 16.47 4.60
C THR A 120 -7.82 15.82 5.29
N SER A 121 -8.01 16.01 6.60
CA SER A 121 -9.20 15.48 7.30
C SER A 121 -10.48 16.15 6.81
N LEU A 122 -10.47 17.47 6.62
CA LEU A 122 -11.60 18.19 6.03
C LEU A 122 -11.86 17.74 4.60
N ALA A 123 -10.82 17.65 3.77
CA ALA A 123 -10.96 17.17 2.39
C ALA A 123 -11.52 15.74 2.31
N MET A 124 -11.06 14.83 3.17
CA MET A 124 -11.59 13.46 3.22
C MET A 124 -13.04 13.42 3.71
N ALA A 125 -13.44 14.31 4.63
CA ALA A 125 -14.83 14.44 5.05
C ALA A 125 -15.71 14.97 3.90
N ASP A 126 -15.22 15.94 3.13
CA ASP A 126 -15.93 16.45 1.96
C ASP A 126 -16.08 15.38 0.87
N LEU A 127 -15.01 14.61 0.58
CA LEU A 127 -15.05 13.49 -0.37
C LEU A 127 -16.00 12.37 0.07
N ALA A 128 -16.19 12.18 1.38
CA ALA A 128 -17.12 11.21 1.93
C ALA A 128 -18.59 11.65 1.82
N ASN A 129 -18.88 12.90 1.40
CA ASN A 129 -20.26 13.35 1.22
C ASN A 129 -20.94 12.59 0.05
N PRO A 130 -22.19 12.12 0.23
CA PRO A 130 -22.89 11.28 -0.75
C PRO A 130 -22.97 11.83 -2.18
N PRO A 131 -23.16 13.15 -2.43
CA PRO A 131 -23.23 13.69 -3.78
C PRO A 131 -21.91 13.50 -4.57
N LEU A 132 -20.76 13.68 -3.90
CA LEU A 132 -19.45 13.51 -4.53
C LEU A 132 -19.10 12.03 -4.68
N LEU A 133 -19.42 11.21 -3.68
CA LEU A 133 -19.18 9.77 -3.75
C LEU A 133 -19.96 9.12 -4.91
N ASN A 134 -21.22 9.52 -5.10
CA ASN A 134 -22.03 9.04 -6.22
C ASN A 134 -21.49 9.51 -7.57
N TYR A 135 -20.98 10.74 -7.68
CA TYR A 135 -20.36 11.24 -8.92
C TYR A 135 -19.17 10.38 -9.37
N PHE A 136 -18.27 10.04 -8.44
CA PHE A 136 -17.08 9.25 -8.77
C PHE A 136 -17.37 7.76 -8.97
N VAL A 137 -18.33 7.20 -8.24
CA VAL A 137 -18.67 5.76 -8.34
C VAL A 137 -19.58 5.47 -9.54
N ALA A 138 -20.48 6.38 -9.90
CA ALA A 138 -21.43 6.18 -11.00
C ALA A 138 -20.89 6.60 -12.38
N GLY A 139 -19.65 7.10 -12.48
CA GLY A 139 -19.10 7.63 -13.74
C GLY A 139 -19.85 8.88 -14.22
N GLY A 140 -20.18 9.78 -13.30
CA GLY A 140 -21.08 10.90 -13.56
C GLY A 140 -20.60 11.84 -14.68
N SER A 141 -21.42 11.97 -15.72
CA SER A 141 -21.35 13.11 -16.63
C SER A 141 -21.62 14.40 -15.86
N ARG A 142 -21.00 15.50 -16.33
CA ARG A 142 -20.89 16.81 -15.66
C ARG A 142 -22.22 17.56 -15.42
N GLU A 143 -23.37 16.91 -15.60
CA GLU A 143 -24.69 17.54 -15.56
C GLU A 143 -25.44 17.31 -14.24
N ASP A 144 -25.02 16.35 -13.41
CA ASP A 144 -25.73 16.01 -12.16
C ASP A 144 -25.22 16.73 -10.90
N ALA A 145 -24.28 17.67 -11.05
CA ALA A 145 -23.56 18.27 -9.94
C ALA A 145 -23.82 19.77 -9.74
N LEU A 146 -25.08 20.23 -9.76
CA LEU A 146 -25.50 21.53 -9.20
C LEU A 146 -27.03 21.52 -8.94
N PRO A 147 -27.52 22.11 -7.83
CA PRO A 147 -28.94 22.44 -7.67
C PRO A 147 -29.38 23.59 -8.59
#